data_AF-A0A149PVS1-F1
#
_entry.id   AF-A0A149PVS1-F1
#
_cell.length_a   1.000
_cell.length_b   1.000
_cell.length_c   1.000
_cell.angle_alpha   90.00
_cell.angle_beta   90.00
_cell.angle_gamma   90.00
#
_symmetry.space_group_name_H-M   'P 1'
#
loop_
_entity.id
_entity.type
_entity.pdbx_description
1 polymer ?
#
loop_
_entity_poly.entity_id
_entity_poly.type
_entity_poly.pdbx_seq_one_letter_code
_entity_poly.pdbx_strand_id
1 'polypeptide(L)'
;MLGGLPLLEEISMADLDWINYSGVVTGATGALTGIAGAIMGVVSIRRTTQIKALDLRLELRKASADLCHLFRGLRELIDEADRSRVRVLDVTGGTTRRNRATGRDIIVPSARDVWSDQVNADRAKVGELEALMPDTKAGYAGLPHETLETKLVEVHSLQTQVSALAEKYKAALAKDDNTRREIARARQVLWR
;
A
#
# COMPACT_ATOMS: atom_id res chain seq x y z
N MET A 1 -0.73 45.01 39.61
CA MET A 1 -0.03 44.01 40.44
C MET A 1 -0.28 42.64 39.83
N LEU A 2 0.81 41.97 39.41
CA LEU A 2 1.05 40.52 39.35
C LEU A 2 -0.07 39.63 38.74
N GLY A 3 0.10 38.87 37.67
CA GLY A 3 1.28 38.35 36.98
C GLY A 3 0.94 36.94 36.43
N GLY A 4 1.58 36.52 35.33
CA GLY A 4 1.69 35.10 34.95
C GLY A 4 1.01 34.63 33.65
N LEU A 5 1.79 34.61 32.57
CA LEU A 5 1.65 33.84 31.31
C LEU A 5 1.68 32.29 31.57
N PRO A 6 1.67 31.37 30.57
CA PRO A 6 0.55 30.87 29.75
C PRO A 6 0.62 29.32 29.55
N LEU A 7 -0.43 28.51 29.76
CA LEU A 7 -0.32 27.04 29.50
C LEU A 7 -1.62 26.50 28.90
N LEU A 8 -1.67 26.17 27.60
CA LEU A 8 -1.19 24.94 26.94
C LEU A 8 -2.13 23.72 27.05
N GLU A 9 -3.44 23.87 26.79
CA GLU A 9 -4.32 22.68 26.71
C GLU A 9 -5.36 22.72 25.59
N GLU A 10 -5.13 23.54 24.55
CA GLU A 10 -5.90 23.51 23.31
C GLU A 10 -5.06 22.88 22.19
N ILE A 11 -4.44 21.73 22.48
CA ILE A 11 -4.01 20.81 21.43
C ILE A 11 -5.25 20.01 21.06
N SER A 12 -5.96 20.52 20.06
CA SER A 12 -7.24 19.99 19.59
C SER A 12 -7.09 18.51 19.20
N MET A 13 -8.01 17.66 19.67
CA MET A 13 -8.17 16.29 19.14
C MET A 13 -8.42 16.28 17.62
N ALA A 14 -8.85 17.39 17.02
CA ALA A 14 -8.95 17.54 15.57
C ALA A 14 -7.58 17.63 14.89
N ASP A 15 -6.55 18.14 15.58
CA ASP A 15 -5.18 18.09 15.09
C ASP A 15 -4.66 16.65 15.10
N LEU A 16 -5.08 15.82 16.06
CA LEU A 16 -4.62 14.44 16.19
C LEU A 16 -5.18 13.48 15.12
N ASP A 17 -6.43 13.69 14.69
CA ASP A 17 -7.04 12.90 13.60
C ASP A 17 -6.57 13.39 12.22
N TRP A 18 -6.35 14.71 12.03
CA TRP A 18 -5.68 15.24 10.85
C TRP A 18 -4.22 14.79 10.76
N ILE A 19 -3.49 14.72 11.88
CA ILE A 19 -2.10 14.21 11.93
C ILE A 19 -2.03 12.71 11.63
N ASN A 20 -3.04 11.91 11.95
CA ASN A 20 -3.09 10.50 11.55
C ASN A 20 -3.47 10.31 10.07
N TYR A 21 -4.41 11.09 9.54
CA TYR A 21 -4.80 11.04 8.13
C TYR A 21 -3.69 11.60 7.22
N SER A 22 -3.11 12.74 7.60
CA SER A 22 -1.92 13.29 6.95
C SER A 22 -0.67 12.45 7.24
N GLY A 23 -0.57 11.75 8.36
CA GLY A 23 0.54 10.85 8.68
C GLY A 23 0.56 9.59 7.80
N VAL A 24 -0.61 9.08 7.39
CA VAL A 24 -0.72 7.94 6.45
C VAL A 24 -0.53 8.40 5.01
N VAL A 25 -1.07 9.56 4.61
CA VAL A 25 -0.91 10.11 3.25
C VAL A 25 0.50 10.67 3.03
N THR A 26 1.08 11.35 4.02
CA THR A 26 2.48 11.80 4.03
C THR A 26 3.43 10.63 4.27
N GLY A 27 3.01 9.58 4.98
CA GLY A 27 3.77 8.33 5.13
C GLY A 27 3.88 7.56 3.82
N ALA A 28 2.80 7.49 3.04
CA ALA A 28 2.80 6.85 1.72
C ALA A 28 3.56 7.67 0.68
N THR A 29 3.38 9.00 0.66
CA THR A 29 4.06 9.90 -0.29
C THR A 29 5.53 10.12 0.10
N GLY A 30 5.84 10.19 1.40
CA GLY A 30 7.20 10.26 1.94
C GLY A 30 7.99 8.96 1.79
N ALA A 31 7.32 7.80 1.83
CA ALA A 31 7.94 6.53 1.43
C ALA A 31 8.28 6.50 -0.07
N LEU A 32 7.43 7.05 -0.93
CA LEU A 32 7.68 7.12 -2.38
C LEU A 32 8.89 8.00 -2.72
N THR A 33 9.05 9.16 -2.08
CA THR A 33 10.21 10.06 -2.29
C THR A 33 11.46 9.57 -1.55
N GLY A 34 11.31 9.00 -0.36
CA GLY A 34 12.42 8.50 0.47
C GLY A 34 13.10 7.26 -0.11
N ILE A 35 12.35 6.37 -0.77
CA ILE A 35 12.89 5.18 -1.42
C ILE A 35 13.71 5.58 -2.65
N ALA A 36 13.22 6.51 -3.48
CA ALA A 36 14.00 7.03 -4.63
C ALA A 36 15.29 7.75 -4.19
N GLY A 37 15.27 8.50 -3.09
CA GLY A 37 16.45 9.17 -2.53
C GLY A 37 17.49 8.23 -1.90
N ALA A 38 17.05 7.20 -1.18
CA ALA A 38 17.95 6.18 -0.61
C ALA A 38 18.61 5.32 -1.70
N ILE A 39 17.92 5.15 -2.83
CA ILE A 39 18.35 4.35 -3.96
C ILE A 39 19.49 5.01 -4.75
N MET A 40 19.44 6.32 -5.00
CA MET A 40 20.56 7.04 -5.63
C MET A 40 21.84 7.00 -4.80
N GLY A 41 21.74 6.81 -3.47
CA GLY A 41 22.90 6.67 -2.59
C GLY A 41 23.71 5.39 -2.79
N VAL A 42 23.08 4.30 -3.26
CA VAL A 42 23.72 2.98 -3.41
C VAL A 42 24.52 2.86 -4.72
N VAL A 43 24.17 3.65 -5.74
CA VAL A 43 24.80 3.66 -7.08
C VAL A 43 26.27 4.15 -7.05
N SER A 44 26.77 4.64 -5.91
CA SER A 44 28.11 5.25 -5.82
C SER A 44 29.29 4.26 -5.77
N ILE A 45 29.09 2.94 -5.61
CA ILE A 45 30.21 2.01 -5.35
C ILE A 45 30.55 1.13 -6.57
N ARG A 46 31.78 1.35 -7.06
CA ARG A 46 32.34 1.10 -8.40
C ARG A 46 32.68 -0.35 -8.83
N ARG A 47 32.60 -0.53 -10.17
CA ARG A 47 33.53 -1.17 -11.17
C ARG A 47 33.83 -2.68 -11.15
N THR A 48 33.27 -3.40 -12.14
CA THR A 48 34.00 -4.39 -13.00
C THR A 48 33.22 -4.61 -14.32
N THR A 49 33.57 -3.92 -15.41
CA THR A 49 32.55 -3.39 -16.35
C THR A 49 32.07 -4.29 -17.51
N GLN A 50 32.68 -5.43 -17.84
CA GLN A 50 32.21 -6.24 -18.99
C GLN A 50 31.50 -7.54 -18.62
N ILE A 51 32.09 -8.37 -17.73
CA ILE A 51 31.42 -9.58 -17.24
C ILE A 51 30.16 -9.21 -16.45
N LYS A 52 30.20 -8.12 -15.65
CA LYS A 52 29.03 -7.62 -14.92
C LYS A 52 27.94 -7.09 -15.86
N ALA A 53 28.27 -6.53 -17.02
CA ALA A 53 27.26 -5.99 -17.92
C ALA A 53 26.39 -7.09 -18.56
N LEU A 54 26.96 -8.28 -18.83
CA LEU A 54 26.18 -9.42 -19.30
C LEU A 54 25.28 -9.98 -18.19
N ASP A 55 25.83 -10.11 -16.97
CA ASP A 55 25.11 -10.58 -15.79
C ASP A 55 23.93 -9.65 -15.44
N LEU A 56 24.18 -8.34 -15.39
CA LEU A 56 23.15 -7.30 -15.18
C LEU A 56 22.03 -7.36 -16.22
N ARG A 57 22.33 -7.69 -17.48
CA ARG A 57 21.28 -7.84 -18.51
C ARG A 57 20.40 -9.05 -18.25
N LEU A 58 21.00 -10.17 -17.82
CA LEU A 58 20.26 -11.37 -17.46
C LEU A 58 19.41 -11.13 -16.21
N GLU A 59 20.00 -10.50 -15.20
CA GLU A 59 19.32 -10.13 -13.97
C GLU A 59 18.15 -9.16 -14.23
N LEU A 60 18.37 -8.12 -15.04
CA LEU A 60 17.32 -7.17 -15.43
C LEU A 60 16.17 -7.86 -16.18
N ARG A 61 16.49 -8.78 -17.11
CA ARG A 61 15.46 -9.58 -17.79
C ARG A 61 14.67 -10.44 -16.82
N LYS A 62 15.35 -11.12 -15.89
CA LYS A 62 14.71 -11.95 -14.88
C LYS A 62 13.82 -11.10 -13.97
N ALA A 63 14.35 -10.03 -13.39
CA ALA A 63 13.61 -9.14 -12.51
C ALA A 63 12.39 -8.52 -13.22
N SER A 64 12.52 -8.18 -14.51
CA SER A 64 11.40 -7.66 -15.30
C SER A 64 10.32 -8.73 -15.53
N ALA A 65 10.72 -9.96 -15.82
CA ALA A 65 9.79 -11.09 -15.97
C ALA A 65 9.08 -11.42 -14.65
N ASP A 66 9.82 -11.45 -13.53
CA ASP A 66 9.28 -11.68 -12.18
C ASP A 66 8.29 -10.58 -11.80
N LEU A 67 8.62 -9.31 -12.09
CA LEU A 67 7.73 -8.17 -11.90
C LEU A 67 6.45 -8.31 -12.71
N CYS A 68 6.54 -8.62 -14.01
CA CYS A 68 5.37 -8.83 -14.86
C CYS A 68 4.49 -9.99 -14.36
N HIS A 69 5.09 -11.07 -13.88
CA HIS A 69 4.36 -12.19 -13.30
C HIS A 69 3.61 -11.77 -12.03
N LEU A 70 4.29 -11.05 -11.12
CA LEU A 70 3.71 -10.57 -9.88
C LEU A 70 2.57 -9.57 -10.16
N PHE A 71 2.77 -8.67 -11.11
CA PHE A 71 1.79 -7.67 -11.51
C PHE A 71 0.52 -8.29 -12.10
N ARG A 72 0.64 -9.34 -12.92
CA ARG A 72 -0.51 -10.02 -13.56
C ARG A 72 -1.54 -10.52 -12.56
N GLY A 73 -1.09 -11.05 -11.42
CA GLY A 73 -1.98 -11.55 -10.36
C GLY A 73 -2.54 -10.46 -9.43
N LEU A 74 -2.01 -9.23 -9.47
CA LEU A 74 -2.38 -8.20 -8.50
C LEU A 74 -3.81 -7.70 -8.70
N ARG A 75 -4.24 -7.45 -9.94
CA ARG A 75 -5.61 -6.95 -10.23
C ARG A 75 -6.67 -7.94 -9.73
N GLU A 76 -6.50 -9.22 -10.07
CA GLU A 76 -7.40 -10.28 -9.63
C GLU A 76 -7.44 -10.42 -8.10
N LEU A 77 -6.29 -10.28 -7.44
CA LEU A 77 -6.19 -10.31 -5.99
C LEU A 77 -6.93 -9.14 -5.33
N ILE A 78 -6.81 -7.92 -5.88
CA ILE A 78 -7.55 -6.74 -5.42
C ILE A 78 -9.05 -7.00 -5.53
N ASP A 79 -9.51 -7.48 -6.68
CA ASP A 79 -10.93 -7.71 -6.92
C ASP A 79 -11.50 -8.82 -6.01
N GLU A 80 -10.74 -9.89 -5.76
CA GLU A 80 -11.15 -10.94 -4.83
C GLU A 80 -11.22 -10.44 -3.39
N ALA A 81 -10.20 -9.70 -2.94
CA ALA A 81 -10.18 -9.11 -1.61
C ALA A 81 -11.30 -8.09 -1.43
N ASP A 82 -11.61 -7.28 -2.44
CA ASP A 82 -12.70 -6.32 -2.42
C ASP A 82 -14.06 -7.03 -2.26
N ARG A 83 -14.35 -8.04 -3.09
CA ARG A 83 -15.57 -8.86 -2.98
C ARG A 83 -15.67 -9.55 -1.62
N SER A 84 -14.57 -10.08 -1.10
CA SER A 84 -14.50 -10.67 0.23
C SER A 84 -14.89 -9.65 1.31
N ARG A 85 -14.27 -8.48 1.28
CA ARG A 85 -14.38 -7.48 2.33
C ARG A 85 -15.76 -6.86 2.37
N VAL A 86 -16.34 -6.55 1.21
CA VAL A 86 -17.72 -6.04 1.13
C VAL A 86 -18.71 -7.00 1.79
N ARG A 87 -18.59 -8.32 1.55
CA ARG A 87 -19.46 -9.32 2.21
C ARG A 87 -19.33 -9.33 3.72
N VAL A 88 -18.12 -9.16 4.25
CA VAL A 88 -17.90 -9.09 5.70
C VAL A 88 -18.48 -7.80 6.27
N LEU A 89 -18.21 -6.66 5.63
CA LEU A 89 -18.67 -5.35 6.07
C LEU A 89 -20.18 -5.19 5.98
N ASP A 90 -20.86 -5.85 5.06
CA ASP A 90 -22.34 -5.85 5.03
C ASP A 90 -22.96 -6.56 6.24
N VAL A 91 -22.20 -7.44 6.90
CA VAL A 91 -22.63 -8.12 8.13
C VAL A 91 -22.19 -7.36 9.38
N THR A 92 -21.02 -6.71 9.35
CA THR A 92 -20.40 -6.13 10.55
C THR A 92 -20.39 -4.60 10.60
N GLY A 93 -20.63 -3.92 9.47
CA GLY A 93 -20.42 -2.49 9.28
C GLY A 93 -21.68 -1.68 9.51
N GLY A 94 -21.78 -1.05 10.69
CA GLY A 94 -22.80 -0.02 10.96
C GLY A 94 -22.37 1.36 10.47
N THR A 95 -23.35 2.22 10.16
CA THR A 95 -23.18 3.63 9.77
C THR A 95 -23.43 4.60 10.92
N THR A 96 -23.80 4.08 12.09
CA THR A 96 -24.25 4.88 13.23
C THR A 96 -23.38 4.58 14.44
N ARG A 97 -22.84 5.63 15.05
CA ARG A 97 -22.07 5.55 16.29
C ARG A 97 -22.72 6.46 17.33
N ARG A 98 -22.78 6.03 18.59
CA ARG A 98 -23.25 6.90 19.67
C ARG A 98 -22.14 7.81 20.16
N ASN A 99 -22.38 9.12 20.17
CA ASN A 99 -21.50 10.09 20.78
C ASN A 99 -21.60 9.97 22.31
N ARG A 100 -20.47 9.68 22.98
CA ARG A 100 -20.44 9.47 24.44
C ARG A 100 -20.71 10.77 25.23
N ALA A 101 -20.34 11.93 24.70
CA ALA A 101 -20.51 13.22 25.38
C ALA A 101 -21.95 13.75 25.27
N THR A 102 -22.60 13.58 24.11
CA THR A 102 -23.95 14.14 23.86
C THR A 102 -25.07 13.10 23.95
N GLY A 103 -24.72 11.81 24.00
CA GLY A 103 -25.68 10.70 24.00
C GLY A 103 -26.43 10.50 22.68
N ARG A 104 -26.18 11.34 21.67
CA ARG A 104 -26.84 11.30 20.37
C ARG A 104 -26.11 10.37 19.41
N ASP A 105 -26.88 9.75 18.54
CA ASP A 105 -26.35 8.95 17.45
C ASP A 105 -25.84 9.89 16.34
N ILE A 106 -24.61 9.65 15.89
CA ILE A 106 -23.96 10.36 14.78
C ILE A 106 -23.82 9.41 13.60
N ILE A 107 -24.08 9.94 12.41
CA ILE A 107 -23.81 9.23 11.15
C ILE A 107 -22.33 9.41 10.84
N VAL A 108 -21.62 8.30 10.66
CA VAL A 108 -20.21 8.27 10.27
C VAL A 108 -20.08 7.54 8.94
N PRO A 109 -19.04 7.83 8.13
CA PRO A 109 -18.74 7.03 6.95
C PRO A 109 -18.71 5.55 7.31
N SER A 110 -19.38 4.72 6.51
CA SER A 110 -19.36 3.30 6.79
C SER A 110 -17.95 2.76 6.56
N ALA A 111 -17.60 1.69 7.27
CA ALA A 111 -16.36 0.97 7.00
C ALA A 111 -16.27 0.50 5.53
N ARG A 112 -17.42 0.34 4.86
CA ARG A 112 -17.52 -0.01 3.44
C ARG A 112 -17.12 1.17 2.55
N ASP A 113 -17.53 2.39 2.88
CA ASP A 113 -17.17 3.59 2.12
C ASP A 113 -15.66 3.83 2.19
N VAL A 114 -15.09 3.77 3.40
CA VAL A 114 -13.64 3.92 3.61
C VAL A 114 -12.85 2.85 2.86
N TRP A 115 -13.34 1.60 2.86
CA TRP A 115 -12.72 0.51 2.11
C TRP A 115 -12.79 0.75 0.59
N SER A 116 -13.94 1.17 0.08
CA SER A 116 -14.15 1.48 -1.34
C SER A 116 -13.20 2.57 -1.82
N ASP A 117 -13.04 3.64 -1.03
CA ASP A 117 -12.10 4.73 -1.35
C ASP A 117 -10.65 4.23 -1.42
N GLN A 118 -10.25 3.35 -0.48
CA GLN A 118 -8.91 2.74 -0.49
C GLN A 118 -8.69 1.84 -1.72
N VAL A 119 -9.67 1.01 -2.08
CA VAL A 119 -9.59 0.14 -3.27
C VAL A 119 -9.50 0.97 -4.53
N ASN A 120 -10.28 2.06 -4.64
CA ASN A 120 -10.24 2.94 -5.79
C ASN A 120 -8.89 3.66 -5.92
N ALA A 121 -8.34 4.16 -4.82
CA ALA A 121 -7.01 4.77 -4.79
C ALA A 121 -5.91 3.76 -5.19
N ASP A 122 -5.98 2.54 -4.68
CA ASP A 122 -5.01 1.49 -5.03
C ASP A 122 -5.17 1.03 -6.49
N ARG A 123 -6.40 0.95 -7.04
CA ARG A 123 -6.62 0.65 -8.46
C ARG A 123 -6.03 1.73 -9.37
N ALA A 124 -6.15 3.00 -8.99
CA ALA A 124 -5.49 4.09 -9.70
C ALA A 124 -3.96 3.93 -9.65
N LYS A 125 -3.39 3.67 -8.46
CA LYS A 125 -1.96 3.38 -8.30
C LYS A 125 -1.49 2.18 -9.12
N VAL A 126 -2.29 1.11 -9.23
CA VAL A 126 -1.99 -0.02 -10.09
C VAL A 126 -1.94 0.41 -11.56
N GLY A 127 -2.83 1.30 -12.01
CA GLY A 127 -2.76 1.88 -13.34
C GLY A 127 -1.47 2.69 -13.58
N GLU A 128 -1.03 3.48 -12.59
CA GLU A 128 0.24 4.20 -12.65
C GLU A 128 1.45 3.24 -12.70
N LEU A 129 1.44 2.19 -11.89
CA LEU A 129 2.49 1.17 -11.88
C LEU A 129 2.53 0.37 -13.19
N GLU A 130 1.38 0.12 -13.81
CA GLU A 130 1.30 -0.55 -15.12
C GLU A 130 2.01 0.25 -16.20
N ALA A 131 1.84 1.58 -16.20
CA ALA A 131 2.49 2.47 -17.15
C ALA A 131 4.03 2.48 -17.00
N LEU A 132 4.54 2.10 -15.82
CA LEU A 132 5.98 2.01 -15.52
C LEU A 132 6.54 0.60 -15.73
N MET A 133 5.72 -0.37 -16.15
CA MET A 133 6.19 -1.74 -16.37
C MET A 133 7.27 -1.79 -17.45
N PRO A 134 8.37 -2.53 -17.21
CA PRO A 134 9.40 -2.70 -18.21
C PRO A 134 8.85 -3.46 -19.42
N ASP A 135 9.15 -2.99 -20.63
CA ASP A 135 8.86 -3.75 -21.84
C ASP A 135 9.72 -5.02 -21.86
N THR A 136 9.06 -6.17 -21.69
CA THR A 136 9.69 -7.50 -21.74
C THR A 136 10.38 -7.82 -23.07
N LYS A 137 10.08 -7.08 -24.14
CA LYS A 137 10.73 -7.20 -25.45
C LYS A 137 11.88 -6.21 -25.65
N ALA A 138 12.13 -5.30 -24.71
CA ALA A 138 13.20 -4.32 -24.82
C ALA A 138 14.58 -5.01 -24.90
N GLY A 139 15.33 -4.71 -25.97
CA GLY A 139 16.68 -5.20 -26.15
C GLY A 139 17.69 -4.42 -25.30
N TYR A 140 18.16 -4.99 -24.19
CA TYR A 140 19.20 -4.37 -23.34
C TYR A 140 20.64 -4.50 -23.88
N ALA A 141 20.81 -5.07 -25.08
CA ALA A 141 22.11 -5.45 -25.64
C ALA A 141 23.05 -4.26 -25.91
N GLY A 142 22.49 -3.07 -26.17
CA GLY A 142 23.24 -1.84 -26.45
C GLY A 142 23.40 -0.90 -25.27
N LEU A 143 22.83 -1.20 -24.10
CA LEU A 143 22.84 -0.28 -22.97
C LEU A 143 24.20 -0.29 -22.24
N PRO A 144 24.70 0.89 -21.82
CA PRO A 144 25.89 0.98 -20.99
C PRO A 144 25.59 0.47 -19.57
N HIS A 145 26.65 0.03 -18.89
CA HIS A 145 26.59 -0.60 -17.57
C HIS A 145 25.84 0.23 -16.52
N GLU A 146 26.14 1.52 -16.41
CA GLU A 146 25.49 2.43 -15.46
C GLU A 146 23.98 2.52 -15.70
N THR A 147 23.54 2.53 -16.97
CA THR A 147 22.11 2.52 -17.31
C THR A 147 21.43 1.19 -16.99
N LEU A 148 22.14 0.06 -17.10
CA LEU A 148 21.61 -1.25 -16.72
C LEU A 148 21.38 -1.33 -15.21
N GLU A 149 22.32 -0.81 -14.41
CA GLU A 149 22.19 -0.76 -12.94
C GLU A 149 21.01 0.12 -12.52
N THR A 150 20.89 1.33 -13.07
CA THR A 150 19.74 2.21 -12.81
C THR A 150 18.42 1.52 -13.15
N LYS A 151 18.33 0.84 -14.29
CA LYS A 151 17.12 0.11 -14.70
C LYS A 151 16.81 -1.07 -13.79
N LEU A 152 17.81 -1.82 -13.35
CA LEU A 152 17.61 -2.95 -12.44
C LEU A 152 17.02 -2.48 -11.12
N VAL A 153 17.56 -1.38 -10.62
CA VAL A 153 17.11 -0.72 -9.41
C VAL A 153 15.66 -0.19 -9.56
N GLU A 154 15.32 0.44 -10.69
CA GLU A 154 13.95 0.87 -11.00
C GLU A 154 12.98 -0.33 -10.96
N VAL A 155 13.34 -1.44 -11.61
CA VAL A 155 12.53 -2.67 -11.61
C VAL A 155 12.36 -3.25 -10.20
N HIS A 156 13.42 -3.28 -9.37
CA HIS A 156 13.33 -3.72 -7.98
C HIS A 156 12.44 -2.81 -7.11
N SER A 157 12.51 -1.50 -7.33
CA SER A 157 11.62 -0.55 -6.66
C SER A 157 10.16 -0.82 -7.02
N LEU A 158 9.85 -1.01 -8.30
CA LEU A 158 8.51 -1.39 -8.75
C LEU A 158 8.07 -2.71 -8.14
N GLN A 159 8.93 -3.73 -8.14
CA GLN A 159 8.64 -5.03 -7.53
C GLN A 159 8.29 -4.91 -6.04
N THR A 160 9.01 -4.08 -5.30
CA THR A 160 8.72 -3.82 -3.88
C THR A 160 7.35 -3.19 -3.71
N GLN A 161 6.98 -2.22 -4.55
CA GLN A 161 5.68 -1.55 -4.49
C GLN A 161 4.52 -2.49 -4.82
N VAL A 162 4.65 -3.28 -5.90
CA VAL A 162 3.62 -4.24 -6.32
C VAL A 162 3.49 -5.36 -5.26
N SER A 163 4.60 -5.81 -4.67
CA SER A 163 4.59 -6.80 -3.57
C SER A 163 3.90 -6.26 -2.32
N ALA A 164 4.16 -5.01 -1.94
CA ALA A 164 3.51 -4.39 -0.78
C ALA A 164 1.98 -4.31 -0.95
N LEU A 165 1.51 -3.96 -2.14
CA LEU A 165 0.07 -4.02 -2.46
C LEU A 165 -0.45 -5.45 -2.38
N ALA A 166 0.24 -6.41 -3.00
CA ALA A 166 -0.18 -7.81 -2.94
C ALA A 166 -0.31 -8.33 -1.50
N GLU A 167 0.66 -8.05 -0.64
CA GLU A 167 0.62 -8.45 0.76
C GLU A 167 -0.49 -7.76 1.56
N LYS A 168 -0.78 -6.49 1.29
CA LYS A 168 -1.94 -5.78 1.87
C LYS A 168 -3.25 -6.53 1.60
N TYR A 169 -3.47 -6.95 0.36
CA TYR A 169 -4.71 -7.63 -0.04
C TYR A 169 -4.79 -9.08 0.43
N LYS A 170 -3.67 -9.82 0.46
CA LYS A 170 -3.61 -11.14 1.10
C LYS A 170 -3.93 -11.05 2.59
N ALA A 171 -3.38 -10.06 3.29
CA ALA A 171 -3.66 -9.84 4.70
C ALA A 171 -5.14 -9.48 4.94
N ALA A 172 -5.75 -8.70 4.05
CA ALA A 172 -7.19 -8.39 4.11
C ALA A 172 -8.05 -9.66 3.99
N LEU A 173 -7.75 -10.54 3.02
CA LEU A 173 -8.42 -11.83 2.86
C LEU A 173 -8.29 -12.72 4.11
N ALA A 174 -7.07 -12.85 4.65
CA ALA A 174 -6.83 -13.64 5.86
C ALA A 174 -7.62 -13.10 7.07
N LYS A 175 -7.70 -11.76 7.19
CA LYS A 175 -8.52 -11.12 8.22
C LYS A 175 -10.01 -11.39 8.03
N ASP A 176 -10.51 -11.34 6.81
CA ASP A 176 -11.91 -11.64 6.51
C ASP A 176 -12.28 -13.09 6.82
N ASP A 177 -11.39 -14.04 6.53
CA ASP A 177 -11.58 -15.44 6.89
C ASP A 177 -11.67 -15.64 8.41
N ASN A 178 -10.84 -14.93 9.17
CA ASN A 178 -10.94 -14.92 10.64
C ASN A 178 -12.29 -14.37 11.10
N THR A 179 -12.71 -13.21 10.59
CA THR A 179 -14.00 -12.60 10.94
C THR A 179 -15.18 -13.51 10.60
N ARG A 180 -15.17 -14.16 9.43
CA ARG A 180 -16.22 -15.12 9.04
C ARG A 180 -16.29 -16.30 10.00
N ARG A 181 -15.13 -16.83 10.44
CA ARG A 181 -15.07 -17.90 11.46
C ARG A 181 -15.63 -17.45 12.80
N GLU A 182 -15.40 -16.20 13.20
CA GLU A 182 -15.95 -15.64 14.44
C GLU A 182 -17.47 -15.45 14.36
N ILE A 183 -17.99 -14.90 13.26
CA ILE A 183 -19.43 -14.77 13.02
C ILE A 183 -20.13 -16.14 13.06
N ALA A 184 -19.54 -17.15 12.42
CA ALA A 184 -20.09 -18.51 12.43
C ALA A 184 -20.15 -19.10 13.85
N ARG A 185 -19.08 -18.91 14.65
CA ARG A 185 -19.05 -19.34 16.05
C ARG A 185 -20.08 -18.60 16.91
N ALA A 186 -20.20 -17.28 16.76
CA ALA A 186 -21.17 -16.48 17.50
C ALA A 186 -22.61 -16.92 17.21
N ARG A 187 -22.92 -17.22 15.94
CA ARG A 187 -24.24 -17.76 15.55
C ARG A 187 -24.51 -19.11 16.22
N GLN A 188 -23.55 -20.04 16.26
CA GLN A 188 -23.75 -21.34 16.90
C GLN A 188 -24.06 -21.26 18.39
N VAL A 189 -23.49 -20.28 19.11
CA VAL A 189 -23.77 -20.06 20.54
C VAL A 189 -25.18 -19.52 20.76
N LEU A 190 -25.66 -18.63 19.88
CA LEU A 190 -27.00 -18.03 20.01
C LEU A 190 -28.16 -19.02 19.79
N TRP A 191 -27.91 -20.18 19.17
CA TRP A 191 -28.92 -21.21 18.90
C TRP A 191 -28.82 -22.43 19.84
N ARG A 192 -28.02 -22.35 20.91
CA ARG A 192 -27.95 -23.33 22.00
C ARG A 192 -28.60 -22.76 23.25
#